data_AF-A0A661V1A8-F1
#
_entry.id   AF-A0A661V1A8-F1
#
_cell.length_a   1.000
_cell.length_b   1.000
_cell.length_c   1.000
_cell.angle_alpha   90.00
_cell.angle_beta   90.00
_cell.angle_gamma   90.00
#
_symmetry.space_group_name_H-M   'P 1'
#
loop_
_entity.id
_entity.type
_entity.pdbx_description
1 polymer ?
#
loop_
_entity_poly.entity_id
_entity_poly.type
_entity_poly.pdbx_seq_one_letter_code
_entity_poly.pdbx_strand_id
1 'polypeptide(L)'
;MSPDLIALLVSFAYVFTMIGIAEGLRKWRGYSVEFTRKFIHIAVGMWAYGTVLLFQRRAFAIIPPATFIVINALSYHRGTFKAMETGEQGQLGTVYFPLSFMVLVWLLWERPDLLVASLMPMTWGDALAAVIGQRIGKQTFTIGGSTRSLEGSAVMFFASWIATLAPLLLLHANPVN
;
A
#
# COMPACT_ATOMS: atom_id res chain seq x y z
N MET A 1 24.45 -15.68 4.49
CA MET A 1 23.12 -15.69 3.83
C MET A 1 23.19 -14.73 2.65
N SER A 2 22.51 -15.01 1.54
CA SER A 2 22.49 -14.06 0.42
C SER A 2 21.78 -12.76 0.85
N PRO A 3 22.21 -11.59 0.35
CA PRO A 3 21.56 -10.31 0.66
C PRO A 3 20.04 -10.34 0.42
N ASP A 4 19.59 -10.95 -0.68
CA ASP A 4 18.15 -11.08 -0.98
C ASP A 4 17.38 -11.92 0.04
N LEU A 5 18.00 -12.95 0.64
CA LEU A 5 17.33 -13.77 1.65
C LEU A 5 17.12 -12.97 2.93
N ILE A 6 18.10 -12.12 3.28
CA ILE A 6 17.97 -11.19 4.41
C ILE A 6 16.88 -10.17 4.10
N ALA A 7 16.88 -9.56 2.92
CA ALA A 7 15.84 -8.62 2.49
C ALA A 7 14.44 -9.26 2.52
N LEU A 8 14.33 -10.53 2.12
CA LEU A 8 13.08 -11.29 2.20
C LEU A 8 12.61 -11.46 3.64
N LEU A 9 13.49 -11.88 4.56
CA LEU A 9 13.16 -12.01 5.99
C LEU A 9 12.75 -10.66 6.59
N VAL A 10 13.47 -9.58 6.28
CA VAL A 10 13.14 -8.22 6.73
C VAL A 10 11.79 -7.77 6.17
N SER A 11 11.46 -8.09 4.92
CA SER A 11 10.18 -7.73 4.30
C SER A 11 8.99 -8.35 5.02
N PHE A 12 9.04 -9.65 5.31
CA PHE A 12 7.98 -10.33 6.03
C PHE A 12 7.92 -9.83 7.47
N ALA A 13 9.07 -9.70 8.16
CA ALA A 13 9.11 -9.18 9.52
C ALA A 13 8.49 -7.78 9.61
N TYR A 14 8.82 -6.89 8.67
CA TYR A 14 8.24 -5.55 8.60
C TYR A 14 6.72 -5.60 8.43
N VAL A 15 6.21 -6.30 7.42
CA VAL A 15 4.77 -6.32 7.15
C VAL A 15 3.99 -6.97 8.30
N PHE A 16 4.43 -8.11 8.83
CA PHE A 16 3.77 -8.74 9.96
C PHE A 16 3.82 -7.87 11.23
N THR A 17 4.91 -7.15 11.45
CA THR A 17 4.99 -6.18 12.56
C THR A 17 3.97 -5.05 12.39
N MET A 18 3.83 -4.49 11.17
CA MET A 18 2.86 -3.44 10.89
C MET A 18 1.42 -3.93 11.07
N ILE A 19 1.11 -5.15 10.63
CA ILE A 19 -0.19 -5.79 10.87
C ILE A 19 -0.43 -5.97 12.38
N GLY A 20 0.57 -6.45 13.12
CA GLY A 20 0.50 -6.61 14.57
C GLY A 20 0.26 -5.30 15.31
N ILE A 21 0.93 -4.21 14.90
CA ILE A 21 0.71 -2.86 15.42
C ILE A 21 -0.73 -2.41 15.14
N ALA A 22 -1.22 -2.61 13.92
CA ALA A 22 -2.58 -2.22 13.54
C ALA A 22 -3.65 -2.93 14.38
N GLU A 23 -3.52 -4.24 14.58
CA GLU A 23 -4.43 -5.02 15.42
C GLU A 23 -4.27 -4.65 16.91
N GLY A 24 -3.05 -4.34 17.35
CA GLY A 24 -2.80 -3.81 18.69
C GLY A 24 -3.49 -2.47 18.93
N LEU A 25 -3.39 -1.54 17.99
CA LEU A 25 -4.08 -0.25 18.02
C LEU A 25 -5.60 -0.42 18.03
N ARG A 26 -6.13 -1.35 17.23
CA ARG A 26 -7.56 -1.71 17.24
C ARG A 26 -8.00 -2.17 18.62
N LYS A 27 -7.31 -3.16 19.20
CA LYS A 27 -7.69 -3.75 20.49
C LYS A 27 -7.49 -2.81 21.68
N TRP A 28 -6.42 -2.02 21.67
CA TRP A 28 -6.07 -1.16 22.80
C TRP A 28 -6.81 0.18 22.77
N ARG A 29 -6.86 0.85 21.61
CA ARG A 29 -7.44 2.20 21.48
C ARG A 29 -8.84 2.21 20.86
N GLY A 30 -9.36 1.06 20.44
CA GLY A 30 -10.69 0.97 19.83
C GLY A 30 -10.80 1.65 18.47
N TYR A 31 -9.69 1.81 17.74
CA TYR A 31 -9.72 2.40 16.40
C TYR A 31 -10.58 1.57 15.43
N SER A 32 -11.25 2.28 14.52
CA SER A 32 -12.13 1.64 13.54
C SER A 32 -11.36 0.71 12.61
N VAL A 33 -12.02 -0.35 12.17
CA VAL A 33 -11.45 -1.33 11.23
C VAL A 33 -10.98 -0.66 9.93
N GLU A 34 -11.72 0.35 9.47
CA GLU A 34 -11.35 1.14 8.30
C GLU A 34 -10.04 1.91 8.49
N PHE A 35 -9.87 2.57 9.64
CA PHE A 35 -8.64 3.30 9.95
C PHE A 35 -7.44 2.35 9.99
N THR A 36 -7.56 1.23 10.71
CA THR A 36 -6.47 0.25 10.82
C THR A 36 -6.14 -0.41 9.48
N ARG A 37 -7.14 -0.59 8.61
CA ARG A 37 -6.95 -1.08 7.23
C ARG A 37 -6.15 -0.08 6.39
N LYS A 38 -6.49 1.21 6.44
CA LYS A 38 -5.73 2.25 5.73
C LYS A 38 -4.33 2.44 6.30
N PHE A 39 -4.13 2.25 7.61
CA PHE A 39 -2.80 2.20 8.21
C PHE A 39 -1.95 1.06 7.62
N ILE A 40 -2.47 -0.18 7.59
CA ILE A 40 -1.77 -1.33 6.99
C ILE A 40 -1.48 -1.05 5.52
N HIS A 41 -2.43 -0.49 4.78
CA HIS A 41 -2.29 -0.12 3.37
C HIS A 41 -1.12 0.85 3.15
N ILE A 42 -1.04 1.93 3.94
CA ILE A 42 0.08 2.86 3.88
C ILE A 42 1.39 2.16 4.24
N ALA A 43 1.41 1.39 5.33
CA ALA A 43 2.62 0.72 5.80
C ALA A 43 3.18 -0.27 4.77
N VAL A 44 2.32 -1.12 4.20
CA VAL A 44 2.71 -2.07 3.15
C VAL A 44 3.13 -1.32 1.88
N GLY A 45 2.46 -0.23 1.51
CA GLY A 45 2.88 0.58 0.36
C GLY A 45 4.23 1.26 0.56
N MET A 46 4.54 1.71 1.77
CA MET A 46 5.85 2.27 2.11
C MET A 46 6.97 1.23 2.03
N TRP A 47 6.65 -0.07 2.06
CA TRP A 47 7.63 -1.11 1.77
C TRP A 47 8.22 -1.00 0.35
N ALA A 48 7.62 -0.24 -0.57
CA ALA A 48 8.22 0.09 -1.87
C ALA A 48 9.65 0.62 -1.76
N TYR A 49 9.95 1.45 -0.77
CA TYR A 49 11.30 1.91 -0.49
C TYR A 49 12.22 0.76 -0.06
N GLY A 50 11.76 -0.09 0.86
CA GLY A 50 12.51 -1.28 1.29
C GLY A 50 12.78 -2.23 0.12
N THR A 51 11.81 -2.39 -0.78
CA THR A 51 11.92 -3.20 -1.99
C THR A 51 13.08 -2.75 -2.87
N VAL A 52 13.14 -1.45 -3.21
CA VAL A 52 14.18 -0.95 -4.13
C VAL A 52 15.55 -0.75 -3.46
N LEU A 53 15.59 -0.60 -2.13
CA LEU A 53 16.84 -0.37 -1.39
C LEU A 53 17.52 -1.66 -0.90
N LEU A 54 16.76 -2.73 -0.63
CA LEU A 54 17.29 -3.94 0.01
C LEU A 54 17.41 -5.13 -0.94
N PHE A 55 16.53 -5.27 -1.93
CA PHE A 55 16.58 -6.40 -2.86
C PHE A 55 17.52 -6.10 -4.03
N GLN A 56 18.36 -7.09 -4.37
CA GLN A 56 19.27 -6.99 -5.50
C GLN A 56 18.67 -7.62 -6.76
N ARG A 57 17.79 -8.62 -6.59
CA ARG A 57 17.16 -9.34 -7.69
C ARG A 57 15.64 -9.15 -7.70
N ARG A 58 15.13 -8.70 -8.85
CA ARG A 58 13.69 -8.59 -9.15
C ARG A 58 12.88 -9.84 -8.75
N ALA A 59 13.42 -11.03 -9.02
CA ALA A 59 12.75 -12.29 -8.71
C ALA A 59 12.44 -12.44 -7.20
N PHE A 60 13.33 -11.96 -6.33
CA PHE A 60 13.13 -12.02 -4.87
C PHE A 60 12.18 -10.91 -4.39
N ALA A 61 12.27 -9.71 -4.97
CA ALA A 61 11.38 -8.58 -4.66
C ALA A 61 9.89 -8.86 -4.95
N ILE A 62 9.60 -9.77 -5.88
CA ILE A 62 8.23 -10.18 -6.24
C ILE A 62 7.63 -11.16 -5.21
N ILE A 63 8.46 -11.89 -4.46
CA ILE A 63 7.99 -12.95 -3.56
C ILE A 63 7.04 -12.39 -2.48
N PRO A 64 7.35 -11.29 -1.76
CA PRO A 64 6.42 -10.75 -0.77
C PRO A 64 5.04 -10.39 -1.33
N PRO A 65 4.91 -9.51 -2.36
CA PRO A 65 3.58 -9.18 -2.88
C PRO A 65 2.86 -10.39 -3.48
N ALA A 66 3.56 -11.30 -4.17
CA ALA A 66 2.96 -12.55 -4.66
C ALA A 66 2.39 -13.42 -3.52
N THR A 67 3.12 -13.53 -2.42
CA THR A 67 2.68 -14.26 -1.23
C THR A 67 1.41 -13.63 -0.64
N PHE A 68 1.36 -12.30 -0.53
CA PHE A 68 0.17 -11.61 -0.03
C PHE A 68 -1.03 -11.74 -0.96
N ILE A 69 -0.85 -11.77 -2.28
CA ILE A 69 -1.92 -12.08 -3.24
C ILE A 69 -2.50 -13.47 -2.94
N VAL A 70 -1.65 -14.49 -2.81
CA VAL A 70 -2.09 -15.86 -2.53
C VAL A 70 -2.81 -15.95 -1.18
N ILE A 71 -2.25 -15.37 -0.12
CA ILE A 71 -2.86 -15.36 1.21
C ILE A 71 -4.23 -14.67 1.17
N ASN A 72 -4.33 -13.49 0.55
CA ASN A 72 -5.58 -12.73 0.48
C ASN A 72 -6.63 -13.44 -0.39
N ALA A 73 -6.22 -14.04 -1.51
CA ALA A 73 -7.12 -14.84 -2.34
C ALA A 73 -7.64 -16.08 -1.59
N LEU A 74 -6.77 -16.81 -0.89
CA LEU A 74 -7.18 -17.97 -0.08
C LEU A 74 -8.08 -17.56 1.08
N SER A 75 -7.81 -16.43 1.73
CA SER A 75 -8.68 -15.88 2.77
C SER A 75 -10.06 -15.57 2.22
N TYR A 76 -10.13 -14.88 1.08
CA TYR A 76 -11.38 -14.53 0.43
C TYR A 76 -12.25 -15.77 0.12
N HIS A 77 -11.62 -16.86 -0.33
CA HIS A 77 -12.32 -18.12 -0.58
C HIS A 77 -12.73 -18.89 0.69
N ARG A 78 -12.06 -18.66 1.83
CA ARG A 78 -12.24 -19.47 3.07
C ARG A 78 -12.97 -18.73 4.20
N GLY A 79 -13.18 -17.41 4.12
CA GLY A 79 -13.81 -16.61 5.18
C GLY A 79 -13.04 -16.62 6.51
N THR A 80 -11.71 -16.80 6.46
CA THR A 80 -10.89 -17.14 7.64
C THR A 80 -10.22 -15.93 8.31
N PHE A 81 -10.05 -14.80 7.62
CA PHE A 81 -9.51 -13.56 8.23
C PHE A 81 -10.63 -12.61 8.66
N LYS A 82 -11.38 -13.03 9.69
CA LYS A 82 -12.42 -12.22 10.36
C LYS A 82 -11.94 -10.84 10.83
N ALA A 83 -10.62 -10.62 10.98
CA ALA A 83 -10.06 -9.32 11.36
C ALA A 83 -10.15 -8.26 10.26
N MET A 84 -10.16 -8.66 8.97
CA MET A 84 -10.30 -7.75 7.81
C MET A 84 -11.69 -7.78 7.19
N GLU A 85 -12.43 -8.89 7.37
CA GLU A 85 -13.75 -9.12 6.77
C GLU A 85 -14.92 -8.45 7.52
N THR A 86 -14.70 -7.81 8.68
CA THR A 86 -15.80 -7.10 9.39
C THR A 86 -16.20 -5.76 8.75
N GLY A 87 -15.74 -5.46 7.55
CA GLY A 87 -16.14 -4.28 6.77
C GLY A 87 -16.34 -4.67 5.32
N GLU A 88 -17.59 -5.00 4.98
CA GLU A 88 -18.15 -5.31 3.66
C GLU A 88 -17.53 -6.50 2.92
N GLN A 89 -18.40 -7.46 2.54
CA GLN A 89 -18.10 -8.47 1.54
C GLN A 89 -17.60 -7.79 0.25
N GLY A 90 -16.41 -8.17 -0.26
CA GLY A 90 -15.98 -7.79 -1.60
C GLY A 90 -14.90 -6.72 -1.74
N GLN A 91 -14.11 -6.40 -0.71
CA GLN A 91 -12.98 -5.46 -0.86
C GLN A 91 -11.76 -6.11 -1.57
N LEU A 92 -11.89 -6.24 -2.89
CA LEU A 92 -10.84 -6.68 -3.82
C LEU A 92 -9.56 -5.84 -3.75
N GLY A 93 -9.60 -4.64 -3.15
CA GLY A 93 -8.43 -3.77 -2.95
C GLY A 93 -7.27 -4.45 -2.21
N THR A 94 -7.57 -5.42 -1.33
CA THR A 94 -6.55 -6.23 -0.63
C THR A 94 -5.79 -7.19 -1.56
N VAL A 95 -6.37 -7.52 -2.71
CA VAL A 95 -5.76 -8.32 -3.78
C VAL A 95 -5.16 -7.41 -4.85
N TYR A 96 -5.88 -6.36 -5.25
CA TYR A 96 -5.42 -5.43 -6.29
C TYR A 96 -4.20 -4.63 -5.87
N PHE A 97 -4.10 -4.21 -4.61
CA PHE A 97 -2.92 -3.47 -4.14
C PHE A 97 -1.60 -4.24 -4.30
N PRO A 98 -1.44 -5.45 -3.73
CA PRO A 98 -0.21 -6.22 -3.91
C PRO A 98 -0.03 -6.69 -5.36
N LEU A 99 -1.11 -6.89 -6.13
CA LEU A 99 -1.02 -7.15 -7.57
C LEU A 99 -0.42 -5.96 -8.33
N SER A 100 -0.91 -4.74 -8.11
CA SER A 100 -0.35 -3.52 -8.70
C SER A 100 1.10 -3.33 -8.30
N PHE A 101 1.44 -3.55 -7.02
CA PHE A 101 2.83 -3.52 -6.55
C PHE A 101 3.69 -4.54 -7.30
N MET A 102 3.26 -5.80 -7.39
CA MET A 102 4.00 -6.84 -8.12
C MET A 102 4.22 -6.46 -9.59
N VAL A 103 3.19 -5.94 -10.27
CA VAL A 103 3.29 -5.51 -11.68
C VAL A 103 4.25 -4.34 -11.83
N LEU A 104 4.21 -3.35 -10.92
CA LEU A 104 5.14 -2.22 -10.96
C LEU A 104 6.58 -2.64 -10.67
N VAL A 105 6.80 -3.59 -9.75
CA VAL A 105 8.13 -4.21 -9.54
C VAL A 105 8.60 -4.93 -10.79
N TRP A 106 7.70 -5.62 -11.50
CA TRP A 106 8.07 -6.31 -12.74
C TRP A 106 8.49 -5.34 -13.86
N LEU A 107 7.70 -4.27 -14.06
CA LEU A 107 7.86 -3.32 -15.16
C LEU A 107 8.93 -2.25 -14.91
N LEU A 108 9.07 -1.77 -13.68
CA LEU A 108 9.87 -0.58 -13.34
C LEU A 108 11.09 -0.93 -12.47
N TRP A 109 11.52 -2.19 -12.41
CA TRP A 109 12.64 -2.62 -11.57
C TRP A 109 13.92 -1.78 -11.76
N GLU A 110 14.26 -1.47 -13.01
CA GLU A 110 15.46 -0.68 -13.37
C GLU A 110 15.29 0.83 -13.12
N ARG A 111 14.12 1.28 -12.68
CA ARG A 111 13.77 2.68 -12.41
C ARG A 111 13.16 2.80 -11.02
N PRO A 112 13.98 2.68 -9.95
CA PRO A 112 13.49 2.62 -8.57
C PRO A 112 12.72 3.87 -8.16
N ASP A 113 13.11 5.04 -8.68
CA ASP A 113 12.40 6.31 -8.57
C ASP A 113 10.96 6.20 -9.10
N LEU A 114 10.78 5.74 -10.34
CA LEU A 114 9.47 5.59 -10.97
C LEU A 114 8.64 4.48 -10.32
N LEU A 115 9.28 3.38 -9.90
CA LEU A 115 8.62 2.27 -9.22
C LEU A 115 7.96 2.75 -7.93
N VAL A 116 8.73 3.41 -7.07
CA VAL A 116 8.22 3.91 -5.79
C VAL A 116 7.21 5.03 -6.05
N ALA A 117 7.52 5.99 -6.93
CA ALA A 117 6.63 7.10 -7.28
C ALA A 117 5.24 6.63 -7.74
N SER A 118 5.18 5.61 -8.59
CA SER A 118 3.92 5.07 -9.13
C SER A 118 3.02 4.43 -8.06
N LEU A 119 3.59 3.98 -6.94
CA LEU A 119 2.84 3.41 -5.83
C LEU A 119 2.29 4.47 -4.86
N MET A 120 2.87 5.67 -4.83
CA MET A 120 2.55 6.69 -3.84
C MET A 120 1.11 7.24 -3.93
N PRO A 121 0.50 7.44 -5.11
CA PRO A 121 -0.90 7.86 -5.20
C PRO A 121 -1.86 6.87 -4.55
N MET A 122 -1.63 5.57 -4.75
CA MET A 122 -2.44 4.53 -4.12
C MET A 122 -2.09 4.38 -2.62
N THR A 123 -0.83 4.53 -2.24
CA THR A 123 -0.37 4.38 -0.85
C THR A 123 -0.87 5.51 0.04
N TRP A 124 -0.55 6.76 -0.32
CA TRP A 124 -0.85 7.94 0.48
C TRP A 124 -2.10 8.67 0.02
N GLY A 125 -2.26 8.86 -1.29
CA GLY A 125 -3.41 9.58 -1.86
C GLY A 125 -4.74 8.95 -1.47
N ASP A 126 -4.96 7.70 -1.86
CA ASP A 126 -6.22 7.00 -1.61
C ASP A 126 -6.50 6.84 -0.11
N ALA A 127 -5.46 6.53 0.68
CA ALA A 127 -5.61 6.36 2.12
C ALA A 127 -5.97 7.68 2.83
N LEU A 128 -5.31 8.79 2.52
CA LEU A 128 -5.62 10.08 3.12
C LEU A 128 -6.93 10.66 2.60
N ALA A 129 -7.26 10.47 1.33
CA ALA A 129 -8.57 10.87 0.79
C ALA A 129 -9.72 10.15 1.50
N ALA A 130 -9.56 8.87 1.81
CA ALA A 130 -10.54 8.14 2.63
C ALA A 130 -10.58 8.64 4.08
N VAL A 131 -9.44 8.77 4.75
CA VAL A 131 -9.42 9.10 6.19
C VAL A 131 -9.77 10.56 6.48
N ILE A 132 -9.23 11.49 5.70
CA ILE A 132 -9.44 12.93 5.88
C ILE A 132 -10.66 13.38 5.07
N GLY A 133 -10.74 13.00 3.79
CA GLY A 133 -11.80 13.43 2.88
C GLY A 133 -13.20 13.01 3.31
N GLN A 134 -13.37 11.86 3.98
CA GLN A 134 -14.66 11.50 4.60
C GLN A 134 -15.04 12.39 5.78
N ARG A 135 -14.06 12.93 6.52
CA ARG A 135 -14.32 13.78 7.71
C ARG A 135 -14.64 15.22 7.33
N ILE A 136 -13.98 15.75 6.30
CA ILE A 136 -14.12 17.15 5.89
C ILE A 136 -15.01 17.35 4.66
N GLY A 137 -15.41 16.26 4.00
CA GLY A 137 -16.19 16.29 2.78
C GLY A 137 -17.56 16.93 3.00
N LYS A 138 -17.81 18.04 2.31
CA LYS A 138 -19.10 18.75 2.36
C LYS A 138 -19.70 18.85 0.97
N GLN A 139 -18.88 19.13 -0.04
CA GLN A 139 -19.34 19.28 -1.41
C GLN A 139 -19.22 17.95 -2.15
N THR A 140 -20.31 17.18 -2.15
CA THR A 140 -20.36 15.86 -2.79
C THR A 140 -20.89 15.91 -4.22
N PHE A 141 -20.38 15.02 -5.07
CA PHE A 141 -20.84 14.79 -6.43
C PHE A 141 -20.82 13.28 -6.71
N THR A 142 -21.62 12.83 -7.68
CA THR A 142 -21.73 11.40 -8.03
C THR A 142 -21.30 11.18 -9.47
N ILE A 143 -20.36 10.26 -9.68
CA ILE A 143 -19.91 9.84 -11.01
C ILE A 143 -19.93 8.32 -11.06
N GLY A 144 -20.56 7.74 -12.10
CA GLY A 144 -20.58 6.29 -12.32
C GLY A 144 -21.15 5.49 -11.14
N GLY A 145 -22.13 6.04 -10.41
CA GLY A 145 -22.73 5.41 -9.23
C GLY A 145 -21.91 5.51 -7.94
N SER A 146 -20.77 6.18 -7.95
CA SER A 146 -19.93 6.41 -6.76
C SER A 146 -19.99 7.88 -6.34
N THR A 147 -20.37 8.12 -5.07
CA THR A 147 -20.37 9.46 -4.47
C THR A 147 -18.96 9.80 -3.96
N ARG A 148 -18.47 10.98 -4.33
CA ARG A 148 -17.16 11.52 -3.96
C ARG A 148 -17.32 12.95 -3.44
N SER A 149 -16.35 13.47 -2.72
CA SER A 149 -16.31 14.87 -2.29
C SER A 149 -15.21 15.64 -3.02
N LEU A 150 -15.42 16.95 -3.22
CA LEU A 150 -14.40 17.83 -3.77
C LEU A 150 -13.22 17.95 -2.82
N GLU A 151 -13.47 18.01 -1.51
CA GLU A 151 -12.42 18.06 -0.49
C GLU A 151 -11.61 16.76 -0.48
N GLY A 152 -12.26 15.59 -0.61
CA GLY A 152 -11.58 14.31 -0.73
C GLY A 152 -10.73 14.21 -1.99
N SER A 153 -11.22 14.73 -3.12
CA SER A 153 -10.47 14.81 -4.38
C SER A 153 -9.24 15.74 -4.26
N ALA A 154 -9.38 16.87 -3.57
CA ALA A 154 -8.26 17.77 -3.29
C ALA A 154 -7.21 17.10 -2.40
N VAL A 155 -7.64 16.41 -1.32
CA VAL A 155 -6.73 15.62 -0.47
C VAL A 155 -6.01 14.55 -1.29
N MET A 156 -6.73 13.79 -2.12
CA MET A 156 -6.14 12.80 -3.02
C MET A 156 -5.04 13.44 -3.88
N PHE A 157 -5.34 14.56 -4.54
CA PHE A 157 -4.42 15.23 -5.45
C PHE A 157 -3.15 15.70 -4.74
N PHE A 158 -3.27 16.48 -3.67
CA PHE A 158 -2.11 17.03 -2.97
C PHE A 158 -1.30 15.96 -2.24
N ALA A 159 -1.95 15.00 -1.58
CA ALA A 159 -1.25 13.89 -0.94
C ALA A 159 -0.50 13.03 -1.96
N SER A 160 -1.14 12.69 -3.08
CA SER A 160 -0.49 11.94 -4.16
C SER A 160 0.68 12.71 -4.73
N TRP A 161 0.52 14.01 -4.99
CA TRP A 161 1.56 14.84 -5.58
C TRP A 161 2.79 14.91 -4.66
N ILE A 162 2.61 15.27 -3.39
CA ILE A 162 3.71 15.36 -2.42
C ILE A 162 4.39 14.00 -2.26
N ALA A 163 3.61 12.94 -2.09
CA ALA A 163 4.15 11.60 -1.89
C ALA A 163 4.90 11.10 -3.13
N THR A 164 4.43 11.41 -4.35
CA THR A 164 5.09 11.04 -5.62
C THR A 164 6.36 11.85 -5.87
N LEU A 165 6.41 13.12 -5.45
CA LEU A 165 7.62 13.95 -5.58
C LEU A 165 8.77 13.41 -4.73
N ALA A 166 8.50 12.92 -3.54
CA ALA A 166 9.53 12.43 -2.63
C ALA A 166 10.47 11.37 -3.26
N PRO A 167 10.00 10.23 -3.81
CA PRO A 167 10.88 9.25 -4.45
C PRO A 167 11.55 9.79 -5.72
N LEU A 168 10.89 10.64 -6.52
CA LEU A 168 11.51 11.23 -7.71
C LEU A 168 12.72 12.13 -7.39
N LEU A 169 12.69 12.78 -6.23
CA LEU A 169 13.78 13.62 -5.73
C LEU A 169 14.84 12.81 -4.97
N LEU A 170 14.42 11.84 -4.14
CA LEU A 170 15.31 11.12 -3.23
C LEU A 170 16.00 9.90 -3.86
N LEU A 171 15.38 9.27 -4.86
CA LEU A 171 15.88 8.06 -5.51
C LEU A 171 16.45 8.34 -6.91
N HIS A 172 16.65 9.62 -7.26
CA HIS A 172 17.09 10.01 -8.60
C HIS A 172 18.35 9.24 -9.02
N ALA A 173 18.32 8.75 -10.25
CA ALA A 173 19.39 7.97 -10.85
C ALA A 173 20.71 8.73 -10.77
N ASN A 174 21.74 8.09 -10.18
CA ASN A 174 23.11 8.49 -10.48
C ASN A 174 23.24 8.54 -12.01
N PRO A 175 23.72 9.63 -12.60
CA PRO A 175 23.94 9.67 -14.04
C PRO A 175 24.85 8.50 -14.38
N VAL A 176 24.37 7.65 -15.28
CA VAL A 176 25.14 6.54 -15.84
C VAL A 176 26.38 7.18 -16.47
N ASN A 177 27.55 6.94 -15.88
CA ASN A 177 28.85 7.25 -16.48
C ASN A 177 29.00 6.51 -17.81
#